data_AF-A0A7W1KPG7-F1
#
_entry.id   AF-A0A7W1KPG7-F1
#
_cell.length_a   1.000
_cell.length_b   1.000
_cell.length_c   1.000
_cell.angle_alpha   90.00
_cell.angle_beta   90.00
_cell.angle_gamma   90.00
#
_symmetry.space_group_name_H-M   'P 1'
#
loop_
_entity.id
_entity.type
_entity.pdbx_description
1 polymer ?
#
loop_
_entity_poly.entity_id
_entity_poly.type
_entity_poly.pdbx_seq_one_letter_code
_entity_poly.pdbx_strand_id
1 'polypeptide(L)' 'MTKEESHARDKQYVRAWAEAGAFLEAERRARVRRVDTAEALERLSTLFDSALWLHRPAESSGLVEQQAIFAKARR' A
#
# COMPACT_ATOMS: atom_id res chain seq x y z
N MET A 1 5.79 5.64 34.32
CA MET A 1 4.74 4.87 33.64
C MET A 1 5.04 3.39 33.87
N THR A 2 4.16 2.69 34.57
CA THR A 2 4.33 1.28 34.91
C THR A 2 4.01 0.39 33.72
N LYS A 3 4.44 -0.89 33.78
CA LYS A 3 4.16 -1.88 32.73
C LYS A 3 2.65 -2.11 32.54
N GLU A 4 1.89 -2.01 33.63
CA GLU A 4 0.44 -2.16 33.65
C GLU A 4 -0.26 -0.98 32.98
N GLU A 5 0.19 0.25 33.24
CA GLU A 5 -0.30 1.46 32.56
C GLU A 5 -0.03 1.43 31.06
N SER A 6 1.16 0.97 30.64
CA SER A 6 1.48 0.81 29.21
C SER A 6 0.55 -0.20 28.54
N HIS A 7 0.34 -1.36 29.15
CA HIS A 7 -0.51 -2.41 28.57
C HIS A 7 -1.99 -2.00 28.52
N ALA A 8 -2.47 -1.23 29.50
CA ALA A 8 -3.82 -0.66 29.47
C ALA A 8 -3.98 0.34 28.32
N ARG A 9 -2.98 1.19 28.08
CA ARG A 9 -2.95 2.14 26.96
C ARG A 9 -2.95 1.45 25.60
N ASP A 10 -2.16 0.39 25.45
CA ASP A 10 -2.11 -0.38 24.20
C ASP A 10 -3.46 -1.02 23.88
N LYS A 11 -4.15 -1.58 24.89
CA LYS A 11 -5.51 -2.11 24.73
C LYS A 11 -6.52 -1.04 24.33
N GLN A 12 -6.42 0.15 24.92
CA GLN A 12 -7.26 1.29 24.54
C GLN A 12 -7.01 1.71 23.09
N TYR A 13 -5.75 1.73 22.67
CA TYR A 13 -5.36 2.08 21.30
C TYR A 13 -5.88 1.07 20.29
N VAL A 14 -5.76 -0.24 20.58
CA VAL A 14 -6.32 -1.31 19.74
C VAL A 14 -7.84 -1.19 19.61
N ARG A 15 -8.55 -0.93 20.71
CA ARG A 15 -10.01 -0.72 20.67
C ARG A 15 -10.40 0.49 19.83
N ALA A 16 -9.72 1.61 20.03
CA ALA A 16 -9.96 2.82 19.25
C ALA A 16 -9.74 2.59 17.74
N TRP A 17 -8.70 1.83 17.37
CA TRP A 17 -8.46 1.46 15.97
C TRP A 17 -9.50 0.50 15.41
N ALA A 18 -10.01 -0.44 16.21
CA ALA A 18 -11.08 -1.33 15.79
C ALA A 18 -12.38 -0.56 15.48
N GLU A 19 -12.73 0.40 16.33
CA GLU A 19 -13.90 1.29 16.13
C GLU A 19 -13.70 2.24 14.94
N ALA A 20 -12.54 2.91 14.88
CA ALA A 20 -12.21 3.81 13.78
C ALA A 20 -12.15 3.07 12.43
N GLY A 21 -11.68 1.83 12.41
CA GLY A 21 -11.59 1.01 11.19
C GLY A 21 -12.95 0.83 10.52
N ALA A 22 -14.01 0.57 11.29
CA ALA A 22 -15.36 0.44 10.76
C ALA A 22 -15.87 1.75 10.13
N PHE A 23 -15.61 2.88 10.79
CA PHE A 23 -15.96 4.20 10.28
C PHE A 23 -15.20 4.55 9.00
N LEU A 24 -13.87 4.32 8.99
CA LEU A 24 -13.01 4.58 7.85
C LEU A 24 -13.40 3.74 6.64
N GLU A 25 -13.80 2.47 6.83
CA GLU A 25 -14.25 1.62 5.74
C GLU A 25 -15.59 2.07 5.16
N ALA A 26 -16.53 2.53 6.00
CA ALA A 26 -17.79 3.11 5.54
C ALA A 26 -17.55 4.39 4.71
N GLU A 27 -16.67 5.27 5.18
CA GLU A 27 -16.26 6.48 4.47
C GLU A 27 -15.54 6.14 3.16
N ARG A 28 -14.62 5.17 3.16
CA ARG A 28 -13.93 4.71 1.94
C ARG A 28 -14.93 4.23 0.89
N ARG A 29 -15.91 3.41 1.27
CA ARG A 29 -16.97 2.94 0.36
C ARG A 29 -17.84 4.08 -0.16
N ALA A 30 -18.17 5.05 0.68
CA ALA A 30 -18.92 6.23 0.28
C ALA A 30 -18.14 7.07 -0.73
N ARG A 31 -16.84 7.29 -0.50
CA ARG A 31 -15.94 7.99 -1.43
C ARG A 31 -15.84 7.29 -2.76
N VAL A 32 -15.60 5.97 -2.77
CA VAL A 32 -15.52 5.18 -4.02
C VAL A 32 -16.80 5.31 -4.83
N ARG A 33 -17.97 5.31 -4.20
CA ARG A 33 -19.26 5.48 -4.91
C ARG A 33 -19.50 6.90 -5.44
N ARG A 34 -18.88 7.91 -4.84
CA ARG A 34 -18.97 9.32 -5.25
C ARG A 34 -17.89 9.73 -6.24
N VAL A 35 -16.89 8.87 -6.47
CA VAL A 35 -15.84 9.15 -7.43
C VAL A 35 -16.44 9.25 -8.82
N ASP A 36 -16.19 10.40 -9.46
CA ASP A 36 -16.35 10.53 -10.90
C ASP A 36 -15.30 9.64 -11.56
N THR A 37 -15.77 8.60 -12.25
CA THR A 37 -14.89 7.62 -12.88
C THR A 37 -14.08 8.25 -14.01
N ALA A 38 -14.62 9.24 -14.72
CA ALA A 38 -13.89 9.92 -15.78
C ALA A 38 -12.72 10.73 -15.23
N GLU A 39 -12.96 11.52 -14.18
CA GLU A 39 -11.91 12.31 -13.50
C GLU A 39 -10.84 11.41 -12.85
N ALA A 40 -11.24 10.28 -12.26
CA ALA A 40 -10.30 9.33 -11.67
C ALA A 40 -9.40 8.66 -12.73
N LEU A 41 -9.96 8.33 -13.90
CA LEU A 41 -9.19 7.75 -15.00
C LEU A 41 -8.18 8.76 -15.57
N GLU A 42 -8.54 10.03 -15.69
CA GLU A 42 -7.64 11.10 -16.15
C GLU A 42 -6.46 11.32 -15.17
N ARG A 43 -6.74 11.25 -13.86
CA ARG A 43 -5.66 11.27 -12.84
C ARG A 43 -4.74 10.07 -12.94
N LEU A 44 -5.30 8.87 -13.20
CA LEU A 44 -4.51 7.64 -13.33
C LEU A 44 -3.69 7.61 -14.62
N SER A 45 -4.21 8.14 -15.74
CA SER A 45 -3.46 8.22 -16.99
C SER A 45 -2.23 9.11 -16.84
N THR A 46 -2.38 10.25 -16.18
CA THR A 46 -1.26 11.17 -15.91
C THR A 46 -0.16 10.50 -15.06
N LEU A 47 -0.55 9.71 -14.06
CA LEU A 47 0.39 8.95 -13.22
C LEU A 47 1.09 7.84 -14.01
N PHE A 48 0.36 7.15 -14.89
CA PHE A 48 0.91 6.13 -15.77
C PHE A 48 1.92 6.72 -16.76
N ASP A 49 1.57 7.82 -17.40
CA ASP A 49 2.46 8.52 -18.34
C ASP A 49 3.70 9.04 -17.62
N SER A 50 3.54 9.60 -16.42
CA SER A 50 4.66 10.03 -15.58
C SER A 50 5.56 8.85 -15.19
N ALA A 51 4.99 7.70 -14.87
CA ALA A 51 5.75 6.49 -14.55
C ALA A 51 6.54 6.02 -15.78
N LEU A 52 5.96 6.03 -16.99
CA LEU A 52 6.68 5.71 -18.21
C LEU A 52 7.82 6.70 -18.51
N TRP A 53 7.59 7.99 -18.28
CA TRP A 53 8.60 9.03 -18.52
C TRP A 53 9.73 9.03 -17.50
N LEU A 54 9.43 8.81 -16.23
CA LEU A 54 10.39 8.87 -15.13
C LEU A 54 11.08 7.54 -14.85
N HIS A 55 10.47 6.41 -15.25
CA HIS A 55 11.09 5.12 -15.09
C HIS A 55 12.18 4.92 -16.14
N ARG A 56 13.43 4.84 -15.67
CA ARG A 56 14.51 4.35 -16.51
C ARG A 56 14.35 2.84 -16.65
N PRO A 57 14.26 2.28 -17.87
CA PRO A 57 14.25 0.85 -18.06
C PRO A 57 15.48 0.25 -17.38
N ALA A 58 15.26 -0.65 -16.43
CA ALA A 58 16.35 -1.38 -15.81
C ALA A 58 16.77 -2.51 -16.76
N GLU A 59 18.08 -2.66 -17.00
CA GLU A 59 18.65 -3.76 -17.80
C GLU A 59 18.38 -5.14 -17.18
N SER A 60 17.96 -5.13 -15.90
CA SER A 60 17.76 -6.29 -15.04
C SER A 60 16.61 -6.00 -14.08
N SER A 61 15.97 -7.03 -13.57
CA SER A 61 15.09 -6.92 -12.40
C SER A 61 15.64 -7.79 -11.27
N GLY A 62 15.30 -7.47 -10.02
CA GLY A 62 15.67 -8.31 -8.88
C GLY A 62 15.24 -9.77 -9.05
N LEU A 63 14.16 -10.02 -9.81
CA LEU A 63 13.73 -11.38 -10.17
C LEU A 63 14.70 -12.07 -11.15
N VAL A 64 15.19 -11.36 -12.17
CA VAL A 64 16.19 -11.88 -13.12
C VAL A 64 17.51 -12.20 -12.40
N GLU A 65 17.93 -11.32 -11.49
CA GLU A 65 19.12 -11.55 -10.65
C GLU A 65 18.96 -12.76 -9.73
N GLN A 66 17.80 -12.88 -9.07
CA GLN A 66 17.49 -14.05 -8.24
C GLN A 66 17.52 -15.35 -9.06
N GLN A 67 16.94 -15.35 -10.26
CA GLN A 67 16.97 -16.52 -11.15
C GLN A 67 18.40 -16.92 -11.52
N ALA A 68 19.26 -15.95 -11.83
CA ALA A 68 20.67 -16.21 -12.12
C ALA A 68 21.43 -16.81 -10.92
N ILE A 69 21.15 -16.35 -9.70
CA ILE A 69 21.73 -16.88 -8.46
C ILE A 69 21.27 -18.33 -8.24
N PHE A 70 19.97 -18.61 -8.31
CA PHE A 70 19.44 -19.96 -8.10
C PHE A 70 19.80 -20.94 -9.22
N ALA A 71 20.08 -20.46 -10.44
CA ALA A 71 20.63 -21.29 -11.50
C ALA A 71 22.06 -21.77 -11.19
N LYS A 72 22.89 -20.92 -10.55
CA LYS A 72 24.23 -21.28 -10.09
C LYS A 72 24.19 -22.30 -8.93
N ALA A 73 23.26 -22.12 -7.99
CA ALA A 73 23.10 -23.01 -6.84
C ALA A 73 22.53 -24.40 -7.17
N ARG A 74 22.07 -24.62 -8.41
CA ARG A 74 21.58 -25.91 -8.91
C ARG A 74 22.68 -26.79 -9.56
N ARG A 75 23.93 -26.31 -9.58
CA ARG A 75 25.12 -27.08 -9.96
C ARG A 75 25.85 -27.53 -8.71
#